data_AF-A0A2N1M1A9-F1
#
_entry.id   AF-A0A2N1M1A9-F1
#
_cell.length_a   1.000
_cell.length_b   1.000
_cell.length_c   1.000
_cell.angle_alpha   90.00
_cell.angle_beta   90.00
_cell.angle_gamma   90.00
#
_symmetry.space_group_name_H-M   'P 1'
#
loop_
_entity.id
_entity.type
_entity.pdbx_description
1 polymer ?
#
loop_
_entity_poly.entity_id
_entity_poly.type
_entity_poly.pdbx_seq_one_letter_code
_entity_poly.pdbx_strand_id
1 'polypeptide(L)'
;MELQIGEYYQLDKSLFERFVDGNNAITIERTRLLIQRRMRNEISDLIRRTIYEDLIDGENTAKYPNICGAQHKVYFIDHNHPEDSFGDSGTQSHVNMHEVKMVVEMVKYFVKN
;
A
#
# COMPACT_ATOMS: atom_id res chain seq x y z
N MET A 1 14.69 5.77 13.81
CA MET A 1 14.43 6.04 15.24
C MET A 1 14.02 7.49 15.31
N GLU A 2 12.76 7.77 15.62
CA GLU A 2 12.29 9.14 15.78
C GLU A 2 13.15 9.86 16.83
N LEU A 3 13.44 11.14 16.59
CA LEU A 3 14.11 11.94 17.58
C LEU A 3 13.16 12.10 18.78
N GLN A 4 13.65 11.92 20.01
CA GLN A 4 12.87 12.03 21.25
C GLN A 4 12.05 13.32 21.36
N ILE A 5 12.51 14.40 20.70
CA ILE A 5 11.79 15.68 20.59
C ILE A 5 10.50 15.54 19.75
N GLY A 6 10.55 14.79 18.65
CA GLY A 6 9.41 14.55 17.76
C GLY A 6 8.27 13.83 18.48
N GLU A 7 8.59 12.80 19.25
CA GLU A 7 7.62 12.08 20.09
C GLU A 7 6.98 13.01 21.14
N TYR A 8 7.78 13.83 21.83
CA TYR A 8 7.28 14.75 22.85
C TYR A 8 6.27 15.77 22.30
N TYR A 9 6.52 16.29 21.10
CA TYR A 9 5.62 17.25 20.43
C TYR A 9 4.58 16.58 19.49
N GLN A 10 4.60 15.25 19.39
CA GLN A 10 3.77 14.44 18.49
C GLN A 10 3.84 14.93 17.03
N LEU A 11 5.03 15.24 16.51
CA LEU A 11 5.19 15.86 15.18
C LEU A 11 4.67 14.97 14.04
N ASP A 12 4.66 13.64 14.24
CA ASP A 12 4.14 12.67 13.29
C ASP A 12 2.60 12.51 13.34
N LYS A 13 1.94 13.21 14.27
CA LYS A 13 0.48 13.24 14.38
C LYS A 13 -0.09 14.38 13.55
N SER A 14 -0.83 14.03 12.51
CA SER A 14 -1.47 15.00 11.62
C SER A 14 -2.52 15.84 12.36
N LEU A 15 -2.83 17.01 11.79
CA LEU A 15 -3.88 17.87 12.33
C LEU A 15 -5.26 17.19 12.33
N PHE A 16 -5.53 16.31 11.37
CA PHE A 16 -6.78 15.55 11.29
C PHE A 16 -6.92 14.60 12.49
N GLU A 17 -5.90 13.78 12.76
CA GLU A 17 -5.89 12.86 13.90
C GLU A 17 -6.02 13.63 15.22
N ARG A 18 -5.37 14.79 15.33
CA ARG A 18 -5.50 15.68 16.49
C ARG A 18 -6.94 16.15 16.72
N PHE A 19 -7.75 16.37 15.69
CA PHE A 19 -9.16 16.76 15.86
C PHE A 19 -10.11 15.59 16.10
N VAL A 20 -9.77 14.40 15.60
CA VAL A 20 -10.61 13.20 15.75
C VAL A 20 -10.41 12.52 17.10
N ASP A 21 -9.19 12.49 17.64
CA ASP A 21 -8.85 11.76 18.86
C ASP A 21 -9.43 12.35 20.16
N GLY A 22 -10.11 13.50 20.09
CA GLY A 22 -10.88 14.06 21.20
C GLY A 22 -10.08 14.68 22.37
N ASN A 23 -8.75 14.61 22.34
CA ASN A 23 -7.88 15.11 23.41
C ASN A 23 -7.59 16.62 23.34
N ASN A 24 -8.21 17.33 22.40
CA ASN A 24 -8.04 18.77 22.21
C ASN A 24 -9.33 19.52 22.57
N ALA A 25 -9.22 20.84 22.76
CA ALA A 25 -10.36 21.70 23.11
C ALA A 25 -11.52 21.65 22.08
N ILE A 26 -11.25 21.21 20.85
CA ILE A 26 -12.23 21.02 19.78
C ILE A 26 -12.11 19.59 19.28
N THR A 27 -13.22 18.85 19.32
CA THR A 27 -13.36 17.52 18.72
C THR A 27 -14.27 17.63 17.52
N ILE A 28 -13.87 17.04 16.39
CA ILE A 28 -14.66 17.03 15.15
C ILE A 28 -15.13 15.60 14.90
N GLU A 29 -16.44 15.44 14.66
CA GLU A 29 -16.98 14.16 14.23
C GLU A 29 -16.48 13.80 12.83
N ARG A 30 -15.96 12.58 12.69
CA ARG A 30 -15.52 12.05 11.39
C ARG A 30 -16.65 11.30 10.71
N THR A 31 -16.77 11.50 9.40
CA THR A 31 -17.57 10.65 8.52
C THR A 31 -16.65 9.94 7.55
N ARG A 32 -16.95 8.66 7.24
CA ARG A 32 -16.13 7.85 6.34
C ARG A 32 -16.92 7.51 5.09
N LEU A 33 -16.28 7.65 3.93
CA LEU A 33 -16.80 7.14 2.68
C LEU A 33 -16.52 5.64 2.61
N LEU A 34 -17.57 4.84 2.55
CA LEU A 34 -17.44 3.38 2.56
C LEU A 34 -17.19 2.81 1.16
N ILE A 35 -17.69 3.47 0.10
CA ILE A 35 -17.66 2.92 -1.25
C ILE A 35 -16.34 3.26 -1.96
N GLN A 36 -15.56 2.24 -2.31
CA GLN A 36 -14.36 2.37 -3.14
C GLN A 36 -14.71 2.16 -4.63
N ARG A 37 -14.00 2.88 -5.51
CA ARG A 37 -14.29 2.91 -6.95
C ARG A 37 -13.05 2.68 -7.82
N ARG A 38 -11.96 2.15 -7.27
CA ARG A 38 -10.67 2.03 -7.99
C ARG A 38 -10.13 0.61 -8.03
N MET A 39 -10.11 -0.08 -6.90
CA MET A 39 -9.50 -1.40 -6.79
C MET A 39 -10.47 -2.46 -7.26
N ARG A 40 -9.98 -3.53 -7.90
CA ARG A 40 -10.79 -4.73 -8.11
C ARG A 40 -11.09 -5.40 -6.77
N ASN A 41 -12.13 -6.23 -6.76
CA ASN A 41 -12.61 -6.90 -5.56
C ASN A 41 -11.55 -7.82 -4.94
N GLU A 42 -10.73 -8.49 -5.77
CA GLU A 42 -9.64 -9.36 -5.30
C GLU A 42 -8.56 -8.59 -4.53
N ILE A 43 -8.36 -7.31 -4.84
CA ILE A 43 -7.42 -6.42 -4.15
C ILE A 43 -8.07 -5.81 -2.91
N SER A 44 -9.31 -5.33 -3.03
CA SER A 44 -10.01 -4.71 -1.89
C SER A 44 -10.29 -5.69 -0.76
N ASP A 45 -10.45 -6.98 -1.06
CA ASP A 45 -10.59 -8.05 -0.06
C ASP A 45 -9.39 -8.12 0.90
N LEU A 46 -8.16 -7.88 0.40
CA LEU A 46 -6.96 -7.88 1.24
C LEU A 46 -6.98 -6.73 2.26
N ILE A 47 -7.58 -5.60 1.89
CA ILE A 47 -7.66 -4.39 2.72
C ILE A 47 -8.86 -4.44 3.67
N ARG A 48 -10.02 -4.91 3.17
CA ARG A 48 -11.25 -5.00 3.95
C ARG A 48 -11.09 -5.93 5.14
N ARG A 49 -10.37 -7.04 4.96
CA ARG A 49 -10.16 -8.06 6.00
C ARG A 49 -9.08 -7.70 7.03
N THR A 50 -8.38 -6.58 6.86
CA THR A 50 -7.22 -6.21 7.69
C THR A 50 -7.34 -4.83 8.33
N ILE A 51 -7.76 -3.81 7.59
CA ILE A 51 -7.70 -2.40 8.03
C ILE A 51 -9.09 -1.74 7.97
N TYR A 52 -9.92 -2.09 6.99
CA TYR A 52 -11.19 -1.39 6.71
C TYR A 52 -12.37 -2.34 6.52
N GLU A 53 -12.88 -2.91 7.61
CA GLU A 53 -13.98 -3.90 7.61
C GLU A 53 -15.24 -3.44 6.87
N ASP A 54 -15.59 -2.15 6.97
CA ASP A 54 -16.79 -1.56 6.33
C ASP A 54 -16.58 -1.11 4.87
N LEU A 55 -15.43 -1.40 4.25
CA LEU A 55 -15.15 -1.00 2.87
C LEU A 55 -16.13 -1.70 1.90
N ILE A 56 -16.77 -0.99 0.99
CA ILE A 56 -17.74 -1.53 0.02
C ILE A 56 -17.21 -1.33 -1.39
N ASP A 57 -17.29 -2.36 -2.24
CA ASP A 57 -16.91 -2.25 -3.65
C ASP A 57 -18.04 -1.62 -4.47
N GLY A 58 -17.72 -0.54 -5.20
CA GLY A 58 -18.64 0.08 -6.14
C GLY A 58 -18.83 -0.77 -7.40
N GLU A 59 -20.00 -0.67 -8.05
CA GLU A 59 -20.33 -1.48 -9.23
C GLU A 59 -19.31 -1.40 -10.37
N ASN A 60 -18.56 -0.29 -10.47
CA ASN A 60 -17.57 -0.11 -11.53
C ASN A 60 -16.36 -1.03 -11.36
N THR A 61 -16.07 -1.51 -10.15
CA THR A 61 -14.87 -2.30 -9.87
C THR A 61 -14.97 -3.74 -10.34
N ALA A 62 -16.19 -4.26 -10.49
CA ALA A 62 -16.46 -5.56 -11.09
C ALA A 62 -16.38 -5.53 -12.64
N LYS A 63 -16.34 -4.35 -13.25
CA LYS A 63 -16.41 -4.17 -14.72
C LYS A 63 -15.03 -4.11 -15.41
N TYR A 64 -13.94 -4.14 -14.64
CA TYR A 64 -12.61 -4.06 -15.25
C TYR A 64 -12.29 -5.32 -16.09
N PRO A 65 -11.80 -5.18 -17.32
CA PRO A 65 -11.56 -6.31 -18.24
C PRO A 65 -10.42 -7.22 -17.74
N ASN A 66 -10.42 -8.48 -18.13
CA ASN A 66 -9.31 -9.37 -17.75
C ASN A 66 -7.95 -8.86 -18.27
N ILE A 67 -6.93 -8.92 -17.41
CA ILE A 67 -5.53 -8.68 -17.82
C ILE A 67 -5.11 -9.73 -18.86
N CYS A 68 -4.75 -9.28 -20.07
CA CYS A 68 -4.26 -10.14 -21.13
C CYS A 68 -2.98 -10.86 -20.69
N GLY A 69 -2.88 -12.15 -20.98
CA GLY A 69 -1.71 -12.96 -20.61
C GLY A 69 -1.61 -13.35 -19.13
N ALA A 70 -2.52 -12.88 -18.26
CA ALA A 70 -2.52 -13.24 -16.84
C ALA A 70 -3.79 -14.02 -16.45
N GLN A 71 -3.59 -15.21 -15.90
CA GLN A 71 -4.66 -16.10 -15.44
C GLN A 71 -5.38 -15.52 -14.21
N HIS A 72 -4.63 -14.93 -13.28
CA HIS A 72 -5.14 -14.30 -12.06
C HIS A 72 -4.84 -12.80 -12.06
N LYS A 73 -5.48 -12.05 -11.15
CA LYS A 73 -5.31 -10.60 -11.02
C LYS A 73 -4.36 -10.18 -9.90
N VAL A 74 -4.08 -11.11 -8.99
CA VAL A 74 -3.20 -10.93 -7.84
C VAL A 74 -2.30 -12.15 -7.74
N TYR A 75 -1.00 -11.92 -7.56
CA TYR A 75 0.01 -12.93 -7.34
C TYR A 75 0.87 -12.51 -6.18
N PHE A 76 1.23 -13.46 -5.31
CA PHE A 76 2.29 -13.29 -4.33
C PHE A 76 3.44 -14.20 -4.75
N ILE A 77 4.63 -13.63 -4.94
CA ILE A 77 5.81 -14.36 -5.39
C ILE A 77 6.73 -14.49 -4.19
N ASP A 78 6.95 -15.74 -3.78
CA ASP A 78 7.90 -16.07 -2.73
C ASP A 78 9.25 -16.44 -3.36
N HIS A 79 10.33 -15.86 -2.87
CA HIS A 79 11.69 -16.17 -3.32
C HIS A 79 12.72 -16.03 -2.18
N ASN A 80 13.78 -16.83 -2.26
CA ASN A 80 14.85 -16.85 -1.25
C ASN A 80 16.14 -16.14 -1.70
N HIS A 81 16.03 -15.14 -2.60
CA HIS A 81 17.16 -14.34 -3.03
C HIS A 81 17.41 -13.20 -2.04
N PRO A 82 18.58 -13.15 -1.36
CA PRO A 82 18.90 -12.09 -0.42
C PRO A 82 19.07 -10.74 -1.13
N GLU A 83 18.91 -9.65 -0.38
CA GLU A 83 19.19 -8.29 -0.84
C GLU A 83 20.67 -8.12 -1.21
N ASP A 84 20.95 -7.22 -2.15
CA ASP A 84 22.30 -6.87 -2.54
C ASP A 84 23.01 -6.11 -1.42
N SER A 85 24.21 -6.57 -1.06
CA SER A 85 25.06 -5.89 -0.11
C SER A 85 25.78 -4.73 -0.80
N PHE A 86 25.31 -3.51 -0.56
CA PHE A 86 26.14 -2.32 -0.74
C PHE A 86 26.96 -2.20 0.54
N GLY A 87 28.28 -1.99 0.43
CA GLY A 87 29.14 -1.85 1.61
C GLY A 87 28.77 -0.64 2.47
N ASP A 88 29.73 -0.07 3.19
CA ASP A 88 29.53 1.08 4.07
C ASP A 88 29.34 2.41 3.29
N SER A 89 28.50 2.42 2.26
CA SER A 89 28.29 3.53 1.33
C SER A 89 27.40 4.65 1.89
N GLY A 90 27.17 4.69 3.21
CA GLY A 90 26.30 5.67 3.88
C GLY A 90 24.86 5.67 3.36
N THR A 91 24.48 4.69 2.55
CA THR A 91 23.17 4.58 1.91
C THR A 91 22.28 3.73 2.78
N GLN A 92 21.17 4.29 3.27
CA GLN A 92 20.22 3.60 4.15
C GLN A 92 19.10 2.86 3.40
N SER A 93 19.30 2.60 2.10
CA SER A 93 18.32 1.96 1.23
C SER A 93 18.80 0.57 0.81
N HIS A 94 17.84 -0.33 0.59
CA HIS A 94 18.06 -1.70 0.17
C HIS A 94 17.73 -1.88 -1.31
N VAL A 95 18.35 -2.86 -1.99
CA VAL A 95 18.05 -3.24 -3.38
C VAL A 95 18.11 -4.75 -3.51
N ASN A 96 17.30 -5.31 -4.40
CA ASN A 96 17.34 -6.71 -4.78
C ASN A 96 17.34 -6.85 -6.32
N MET A 97 18.48 -7.18 -6.91
CA MET A 97 18.67 -7.32 -8.35
C MET A 97 17.90 -8.50 -8.93
N HIS A 98 17.51 -9.49 -8.12
CA HIS A 98 16.60 -10.55 -8.56
C HIS A 98 15.19 -9.99 -8.82
N GLU A 99 14.66 -9.23 -7.86
CA GLU A 99 13.34 -8.58 -7.99
C GLU A 99 13.32 -7.59 -9.16
N VAL A 100 14.39 -6.80 -9.33
CA VAL A 100 14.51 -5.87 -10.46
C VAL A 100 14.41 -6.61 -11.79
N LYS A 101 15.16 -7.70 -11.97
CA LYS A 101 15.11 -8.50 -13.22
C LYS A 101 13.72 -9.08 -13.45
N MET A 102 13.08 -9.60 -12.39
CA MET A 102 11.72 -10.15 -12.46
C MET A 102 10.71 -9.08 -12.91
N VAL A 103 10.74 -7.88 -12.31
CA VAL A 103 9.85 -6.77 -12.67
C VAL A 103 10.09 -6.31 -14.11
N VAL A 104 11.35 -6.21 -14.55
CA VAL A 104 11.68 -5.81 -15.93
C VAL A 104 11.11 -6.80 -16.94
N GLU A 105 11.28 -8.11 -16.74
CA GLU A 105 10.72 -9.11 -17.64
C GLU A 105 9.19 -9.15 -17.59
N MET A 106 8.58 -8.94 -16.42
CA MET A 106 7.13 -8.84 -16.27
C MET A 106 6.56 -7.64 -17.04
N VAL A 107 7.19 -6.47 -16.97
CA VAL A 107 6.76 -5.29 -17.74
C VAL A 107 6.90 -5.54 -19.23
N LYS A 108 8.02 -6.14 -19.68
CA LYS A 108 8.20 -6.51 -21.10
C LYS A 108 7.10 -7.47 -21.58
N TYR A 109 6.69 -8.41 -20.73
CA TYR A 109 5.59 -9.33 -21.05
C TYR A 109 4.27 -8.58 -21.26
N PHE A 110 3.91 -7.65 -20.36
CA PHE A 110 2.65 -6.90 -20.47
C PHE A 110 2.64 -5.82 -21.55
N VAL A 111 3.80 -5.30 -21.97
CA VAL A 111 3.89 -4.30 -23.06
C VAL A 111 3.87 -4.95 -24.45
N LYS A 112 4.37 -6.18 -24.57
CA LYS A 112 4.40 -6.91 -25.86
C LYS A 112 3.06 -7.58 -26.22
N ASN A 113 2.20 -7.82 -25.24
CA ASN A 113 0.85 -8.35 -25.41
C ASN A 113 -0.18 -7.21 -25.40
#